data_AF-A0A8J4CB04-F1
#
_entry.id   AF-A0A8J4CB04-F1
#
_cell.length_a   1.000
_cell.length_b   1.000
_cell.length_c   1.000
_cell.angle_alpha   90.00
_cell.angle_beta   90.00
_cell.angle_gamma   90.00
#
_symmetry.space_group_name_H-M   'P 1'
#
loop_
_entity.id
_entity.type
_entity.pdbx_description
1 polymer ?
#
loop_
_entity_poly.entity_id
_entity_poly.type
_entity_poly.pdbx_seq_one_letter_code
_entity_poly.pdbx_strand_id
1 'polypeptide(L)'
;CASCPLLEHINASALLLPYCCPTCPHSQQHPTLRTPAVFAGRGPPGGERGVEGEQDVRRWVARHDTFQSLLSMVVAGAERLSPAQAAAVARSLSRLRVEDEGVLDAISRNIVSEVHRLNGEQLVDLLEAYRAAGASPGTVLADAVKERLQGRDGEATTAISAAVPSGRATADGVRLGQPGPEDKGDQGTALPPLEGAEAVRVRQLLNELGYNNSSSTDPGRVSPPRQGQSDRSHRADYA
;
A
#
# COMPACT_ATOMS: atom_id res chain seq x y z
N CYS A 1 -16.79 0.83 -44.07
CA CYS A 1 -15.95 0.55 -45.25
C CYS A 1 -15.04 1.74 -45.54
N ALA A 2 -13.77 1.66 -45.16
CA ALA A 2 -12.61 2.19 -45.90
C ALA A 2 -11.35 2.06 -45.01
N SER A 3 -10.63 0.96 -45.24
CA SER A 3 -9.18 0.74 -45.13
C SER A 3 -8.36 1.37 -43.99
N CYS A 4 -7.86 0.52 -43.10
CA CYS A 4 -6.53 0.64 -42.50
C CYS A 4 -5.78 -0.68 -42.73
N PRO A 5 -4.60 -0.67 -43.37
CA PRO A 5 -3.82 -1.88 -43.59
C PRO A 5 -3.00 -2.24 -42.35
N LEU A 6 -2.81 -3.56 -42.20
CA LEU A 6 -1.89 -4.24 -41.31
C LEU A 6 -0.42 -3.86 -41.53
N LEU A 7 0.31 -3.67 -40.44
CA LEU A 7 1.71 -4.09 -40.24
C LEU A 7 1.90 -4.21 -38.71
N GLU A 8 1.68 -5.36 -38.10
CA GLU A 8 2.56 -6.53 -37.96
C GLU A 8 3.88 -6.29 -37.19
N HIS A 9 3.99 -7.07 -36.11
CA HIS A 9 5.16 -7.40 -35.29
C HIS A 9 5.73 -6.38 -34.29
N ILE A 10 5.12 -6.30 -33.10
CA ILE A 10 5.85 -6.37 -31.81
C ILE A 10 5.01 -7.17 -30.80
N ASN A 11 5.69 -8.05 -30.08
CA ASN A 11 5.22 -9.12 -29.19
C ASN A 11 4.11 -8.73 -28.20
N ALA A 12 3.08 -9.58 -28.17
CA ALA A 12 1.96 -9.52 -27.25
C ALA A 12 2.29 -10.12 -25.88
N SER A 13 1.97 -9.37 -24.83
CA SER A 13 1.28 -9.86 -23.64
C SER A 13 0.56 -8.67 -22.99
N ALA A 14 -0.59 -8.38 -23.58
CA ALA A 14 -1.54 -7.40 -23.09
C ALA A 14 -2.67 -8.12 -22.35
N LEU A 15 -3.07 -7.61 -21.19
CA LEU A 15 -4.46 -7.66 -20.75
C LEU A 15 -5.00 -6.23 -20.78
N LEU A 16 -5.57 -5.89 -21.93
CA LEU A 16 -6.55 -4.83 -22.11
C LEU A 16 -7.94 -5.44 -21.91
N LEU A 17 -8.77 -4.79 -21.10
CA LEU A 17 -10.23 -4.87 -21.25
C LEU A 17 -10.78 -3.51 -21.69
N PRO A 18 -11.93 -3.50 -22.39
CA PRO A 18 -12.40 -2.40 -23.23
C PRO A 18 -13.31 -1.45 -22.46
N TYR A 19 -13.16 -0.15 -22.70
CA TYR A 19 -14.19 0.84 -22.41
C TYR A 19 -14.79 1.33 -23.73
N CYS A 20 -15.96 0.77 -24.09
CA CYS A 20 -16.87 1.39 -25.03
C CYS A 20 -18.04 2.00 -24.26
N CYS A 21 -18.16 3.33 -24.35
CA CYS A 21 -19.33 4.10 -23.95
C CYS A 21 -20.59 3.71 -24.74
N PRO A 22 -21.77 4.06 -24.23
CA PRO A 22 -22.57 4.99 -25.02
C PRO A 22 -23.30 6.06 -24.18
N THR A 23 -23.47 7.23 -24.82
CA THR A 23 -24.46 8.29 -24.55
C THR A 23 -24.28 9.22 -23.35
N CYS A 24 -23.66 10.39 -23.59
CA CYS A 24 -24.09 11.66 -23.02
C CYS A 24 -24.15 12.71 -24.15
N PRO A 25 -25.27 13.45 -24.30
CA PRO A 25 -25.43 14.44 -25.34
C PRO A 25 -24.70 15.75 -24.99
N HIS A 26 -24.24 16.39 -26.05
CA HIS A 26 -23.85 17.80 -26.19
C HIS A 26 -24.31 18.75 -25.07
N SER A 27 -23.35 19.39 -24.40
CA SER A 27 -23.42 20.85 -24.20
C SER A 27 -22.02 21.44 -24.15
N GLN A 28 -21.75 22.25 -25.18
CA GLN A 28 -20.52 22.99 -25.40
C GLN A 28 -20.36 24.08 -24.34
N GLN A 29 -19.30 24.03 -23.55
CA GLN A 29 -18.56 25.22 -23.14
C GLN A 29 -17.08 24.86 -23.12
N HIS A 30 -16.33 25.40 -24.09
CA HIS A 30 -14.87 25.33 -24.14
C HIS A 30 -14.30 26.25 -23.05
N PRO A 31 -13.67 25.75 -21.97
CA PRO A 31 -12.66 26.53 -21.30
C PRO A 31 -11.46 26.61 -22.25
N THR A 32 -11.16 27.82 -22.70
CA THR A 32 -9.92 28.17 -23.38
C THR A 32 -8.76 27.52 -22.67
N LEU A 33 -8.03 26.66 -23.41
CA LEU A 33 -6.74 26.10 -23.03
C LEU A 33 -5.80 27.26 -22.70
N ARG A 34 -5.78 27.68 -21.43
CA ARG A 34 -4.66 28.41 -20.86
C ARG A 34 -3.53 27.42 -20.80
N THR A 35 -2.69 27.46 -21.82
CA THR A 35 -1.34 26.90 -21.79
C THR A 35 -0.73 27.29 -20.44
N PRO A 36 -0.39 26.34 -19.54
CA PRO A 36 0.32 26.70 -18.33
C PRO A 36 1.62 27.36 -18.78
N ALA A 37 1.84 28.58 -18.29
CA ALA A 37 3.07 29.30 -18.51
C ALA A 37 4.23 28.34 -18.24
N VAL A 38 5.06 28.14 -19.26
CA VAL A 38 6.35 27.46 -19.15
C VAL A 38 7.06 28.11 -17.97
N PHE A 39 7.08 27.40 -16.85
CA PHE A 39 7.67 27.86 -15.61
C PHE A 39 9.17 27.93 -15.88
N ALA A 40 9.65 29.11 -16.29
CA ALA A 40 11.06 29.44 -16.34
C ALA A 40 11.57 29.56 -14.89
N GLY A 41 11.59 28.43 -14.20
CA GLY A 41 12.16 28.30 -12.87
C GLY A 41 13.65 28.54 -12.98
N ARG A 42 14.10 29.66 -12.41
CA ARG A 42 15.51 29.89 -12.06
C ARG A 42 16.07 28.62 -11.45
N GLY A 43 16.98 27.97 -12.18
CA GLY A 43 17.73 26.83 -11.66
C GLY A 43 18.42 27.23 -10.36
N PRO A 44 18.41 26.35 -9.33
CA PRO A 44 19.09 26.64 -8.09
C PRO A 44 20.60 26.83 -8.34
N PRO A 45 21.25 27.84 -7.74
CA PRO A 45 22.66 28.11 -7.96
C PRO A 45 23.49 26.91 -7.48
N GLY A 46 24.25 26.33 -8.41
CA GLY A 46 25.12 25.19 -8.17
C GLY A 46 26.22 25.53 -7.17
N GLY A 47 26.15 24.90 -6.01
CA GLY A 47 27.17 24.89 -4.98
C GLY A 47 26.86 23.72 -4.06
N GLU A 48 27.71 22.69 -4.11
CA GLU A 48 27.87 21.56 -3.18
C GLU A 48 26.67 21.21 -2.27
N ARG A 49 25.49 21.01 -2.86
CA ARG A 49 24.21 20.64 -2.23
C ARG A 49 23.85 19.17 -2.49
N GLY A 50 24.77 18.27 -2.15
CA GLY A 50 24.70 16.89 -2.64
C GLY A 50 23.59 16.00 -2.04
N VAL A 51 23.06 16.31 -0.86
CA VAL A 51 22.12 15.40 -0.16
C VAL A 51 20.93 16.14 0.47
N GLU A 52 21.13 17.34 1.00
CA GLU A 52 20.04 18.13 1.60
C GLU A 52 18.98 18.53 0.58
N GLY A 53 19.40 18.86 -0.65
CA GLY A 53 18.47 19.24 -1.72
C GLY A 53 17.55 18.10 -2.18
N GLU A 54 18.01 16.86 -2.12
CA GLU A 54 17.19 15.71 -2.56
C GLU A 54 16.05 15.42 -1.57
N GLN A 55 16.32 15.55 -0.27
CA GLN A 55 15.29 15.38 0.77
C GLN A 55 14.22 16.47 0.70
N ASP A 56 14.62 17.70 0.38
CA ASP A 56 13.68 18.82 0.20
C ASP A 56 12.77 18.62 -1.02
N VAL A 57 13.33 18.16 -2.15
CA VAL A 57 12.54 17.84 -3.34
C VAL A 57 11.55 16.72 -3.06
N ARG A 58 11.96 15.66 -2.36
CA ARG A 58 11.07 14.55 -1.98
C ARG A 58 9.94 15.02 -1.07
N ARG A 59 10.25 15.81 -0.03
CA ARG A 59 9.25 16.41 0.86
C ARG A 59 8.30 17.34 0.11
N TRP A 60 8.79 18.08 -0.87
CA TRP A 60 7.97 18.94 -1.71
C TRP A 60 7.02 18.12 -2.61
N VAL A 61 7.52 17.08 -3.28
CA VAL A 61 6.68 16.18 -4.10
C VAL A 61 5.61 15.51 -3.25
N ALA A 62 5.96 15.05 -2.04
CA ALA A 62 5.02 14.43 -1.11
C ALA A 62 3.87 15.36 -0.72
N ARG A 63 4.08 16.68 -0.73
CA ARG A 63 3.04 17.69 -0.41
C ARG A 63 2.24 18.16 -1.62
N HIS A 64 2.58 17.73 -2.83
CA HIS A 64 1.93 18.19 -4.04
C HIS A 64 0.54 17.55 -4.20
N ASP A 65 -0.49 18.34 -4.51
CA ASP A 65 -1.89 17.89 -4.57
C ASP A 65 -2.10 16.71 -5.53
N THR A 66 -1.39 16.72 -6.67
CA THR A 66 -1.46 15.61 -7.64
C THR A 66 -0.93 14.31 -7.05
N PHE A 67 0.13 14.37 -6.24
CA PHE A 67 0.69 13.20 -5.58
C PHE A 67 -0.26 12.69 -4.48
N GLN A 68 -0.86 13.59 -3.70
CA GLN A 68 -1.87 13.25 -2.71
C GLN A 68 -3.12 12.60 -3.33
N SER A 69 -3.52 13.05 -4.51
CA SER A 69 -4.59 12.42 -5.30
C SER A 69 -4.22 10.99 -5.74
N LEU A 70 -2.97 10.77 -6.18
CA LEU A 70 -2.47 9.42 -6.50
C LEU A 70 -2.50 8.50 -5.27
N LEU A 71 -2.03 8.97 -4.12
CA LEU A 71 -2.09 8.20 -2.86
C LEU A 71 -3.53 7.87 -2.47
N SER A 72 -4.45 8.83 -2.62
CA SER A 72 -5.87 8.62 -2.35
C SER A 72 -6.47 7.54 -3.25
N MET A 73 -6.09 7.50 -4.54
CA MET A 73 -6.51 6.44 -5.47
C MET A 73 -5.92 5.08 -5.11
N VAL A 74 -4.65 5.04 -4.65
CA VAL A 74 -4.03 3.80 -4.16
C VAL A 74 -4.78 3.26 -2.95
N VAL A 75 -5.12 4.11 -1.97
CA VAL A 75 -5.90 3.71 -0.78
C VAL A 75 -7.28 3.20 -1.18
N ALA A 76 -7.99 3.93 -2.04
CA ALA A 76 -9.31 3.51 -2.52
C ALA A 76 -9.27 2.21 -3.33
N GLY A 77 -8.14 1.91 -3.97
CA GLY A 77 -7.91 0.70 -4.76
C GLY A 77 -7.16 -0.41 -4.04
N ALA A 78 -6.77 -0.23 -2.77
CA ALA A 78 -5.82 -1.11 -2.09
C ALA A 78 -6.30 -2.56 -2.02
N GLU A 79 -7.59 -2.78 -1.79
CA GLU A 79 -8.25 -4.10 -1.74
C GLU A 79 -8.24 -4.84 -3.08
N ARG A 80 -7.98 -4.14 -4.20
CA ARG A 80 -7.96 -4.72 -5.55
C ARG A 80 -6.56 -5.05 -6.04
N LEU A 81 -5.53 -4.65 -5.29
CA LEU A 81 -4.13 -4.92 -5.65
C LEU A 81 -3.83 -6.39 -5.38
N SER A 82 -3.09 -7.03 -6.30
CA SER A 82 -2.48 -8.30 -5.94
C SER A 82 -1.41 -8.08 -4.86
N PRO A 83 -1.07 -9.10 -4.04
CA PRO A 83 -0.05 -8.95 -2.99
C PRO A 83 1.30 -8.47 -3.54
N ALA A 84 1.68 -8.97 -4.72
CA ALA A 84 2.90 -8.55 -5.40
C ALA A 84 2.87 -7.06 -5.81
N GLN A 85 1.73 -6.57 -6.30
CA GLN A 85 1.55 -5.14 -6.60
C GLN A 85 1.57 -4.30 -5.34
N ALA A 86 0.91 -4.75 -4.28
CA ALA A 86 0.87 -4.08 -2.99
C ALA A 86 2.29 -3.93 -2.38
N ALA A 87 3.11 -4.98 -2.43
CA ALA A 87 4.52 -4.93 -2.03
C ALA A 87 5.35 -3.98 -2.91
N ALA A 88 5.13 -3.97 -4.23
CA ALA A 88 5.82 -3.04 -5.15
C ALA A 88 5.46 -1.57 -4.89
N VAL A 89 4.20 -1.28 -4.52
CA VAL A 89 3.78 0.05 -4.09
C VAL A 89 4.48 0.43 -2.78
N ALA A 90 4.48 -0.45 -1.77
CA ALA A 90 5.18 -0.21 -0.51
C ALA A 90 6.68 0.09 -0.74
N ARG A 91 7.35 -0.67 -1.61
CA ARG A 91 8.73 -0.41 -2.02
C ARG A 91 8.92 0.97 -2.67
N SER A 92 7.97 1.38 -3.50
CA SER A 92 8.02 2.68 -4.16
C SER A 92 7.87 3.82 -3.15
N LEU A 93 6.95 3.66 -2.18
CA LEU A 93 6.76 4.61 -1.08
C LEU A 93 8.00 4.72 -0.18
N SER A 94 8.67 3.60 0.10
CA SER A 94 9.89 3.58 0.92
C SER A 94 11.04 4.37 0.26
N ARG A 95 11.22 4.21 -1.05
CA ARG A 95 12.22 4.96 -1.85
C ARG A 95 11.91 6.45 -1.90
N LEU A 96 10.63 6.79 -1.98
CA LEU A 96 10.16 8.18 -1.96
C LEU A 96 10.17 8.79 -0.55
N ARG A 97 10.39 7.98 0.51
CA ARG A 97 10.33 8.40 1.92
C ARG A 97 8.99 9.05 2.26
N VAL A 98 7.90 8.46 1.77
CA VAL A 98 6.55 8.89 2.12
C VAL A 98 6.18 8.33 3.47
N GLU A 99 6.00 9.20 4.45
CA GLU A 99 5.63 8.87 5.84
C GLU A 99 4.10 8.89 6.01
N ASP A 100 3.38 8.22 5.12
CA ASP A 100 1.91 8.11 5.20
C ASP A 100 1.51 6.74 5.75
N GLU A 101 1.28 6.69 7.06
CA GLU A 101 0.88 5.47 7.77
C GLU A 101 -0.48 4.95 7.28
N GLY A 102 -1.40 5.84 6.87
CA GLY A 102 -2.72 5.45 6.38
C GLY A 102 -2.65 4.65 5.07
N VAL A 103 -1.74 5.04 4.17
CA VAL A 103 -1.49 4.29 2.93
C VAL A 103 -0.91 2.91 3.21
N LEU A 104 0.08 2.83 4.13
CA LEU A 104 0.69 1.56 4.50
C LEU A 104 -0.28 0.63 5.23
N ASP A 105 -1.12 1.14 6.12
CA ASP A 105 -2.18 0.37 6.80
C ASP A 105 -3.19 -0.19 5.79
N ALA A 106 -3.65 0.62 4.83
CA ALA A 106 -4.56 0.17 3.79
C ALA A 106 -3.96 -0.96 2.93
N ILE A 107 -2.68 -0.83 2.55
CA ILE A 107 -1.93 -1.86 1.82
C ILE A 107 -1.81 -3.14 2.67
N SER A 108 -1.48 -3.01 3.95
CA SER A 108 -1.25 -4.16 4.82
C SER A 108 -2.50 -4.95 5.14
N ARG A 109 -3.66 -4.30 5.27
CA ARG A 109 -4.93 -5.02 5.44
C ARG A 109 -5.20 -6.02 4.31
N ASN A 110 -4.87 -5.63 3.07
CA ASN A 110 -4.99 -6.52 1.92
C ASN A 110 -3.91 -7.62 1.95
N ILE A 111 -2.67 -7.28 2.35
CA ILE A 111 -1.57 -8.23 2.39
C ILE A 111 -1.75 -9.30 3.48
N VAL A 112 -2.29 -8.96 4.67
CA VAL A 112 -2.36 -9.85 5.84
C VAL A 112 -2.97 -11.22 5.50
N SER A 113 -4.07 -11.26 4.74
CA SER A 113 -4.72 -12.52 4.34
C SER A 113 -3.92 -13.32 3.31
N GLU A 114 -3.02 -12.65 2.58
CA GLU A 114 -2.24 -13.22 1.48
C GLU A 114 -0.73 -13.21 1.73
N VAL A 115 -0.29 -13.05 2.99
CA VAL A 115 1.14 -13.02 3.36
C VAL A 115 1.87 -14.26 2.86
N HIS A 116 1.22 -15.43 2.87
CA HIS A 116 1.76 -16.70 2.39
C HIS A 116 2.08 -16.71 0.88
N ARG A 117 1.52 -15.78 0.09
CA ARG A 117 1.74 -15.66 -1.36
C ARG A 117 2.89 -14.73 -1.73
N LEU A 118 3.38 -13.92 -0.80
CA LEU A 118 4.51 -13.03 -1.06
C LEU A 118 5.81 -13.83 -1.19
N ASN A 119 6.83 -13.39 -1.90
CA ASN A 119 8.16 -14.00 -1.77
C ASN A 119 8.98 -13.31 -0.66
N GLY A 120 10.17 -13.84 -0.36
CA GLY A 120 11.04 -13.26 0.67
C GLY A 120 11.44 -11.80 0.38
N GLU A 121 11.76 -11.49 -0.87
CA GLU A 121 12.12 -10.12 -1.28
C GLU A 121 10.96 -9.14 -1.09
N GLN A 122 9.73 -9.55 -1.40
CA GLN A 122 8.53 -8.74 -1.23
C GLN A 122 8.23 -8.48 0.25
N LEU A 123 8.45 -9.47 1.13
CA LEU A 123 8.35 -9.27 2.57
C LEU A 123 9.41 -8.30 3.09
N VAL A 124 10.64 -8.39 2.59
CA VAL A 124 11.72 -7.44 2.91
C VAL A 124 11.32 -6.04 2.46
N ASP A 125 10.87 -5.86 1.22
CA ASP A 125 10.45 -4.58 0.67
C ASP A 125 9.32 -3.94 1.50
N LEU A 126 8.34 -4.75 1.95
CA LEU A 126 7.25 -4.30 2.79
C LEU A 126 7.73 -3.83 4.18
N LEU A 127 8.56 -4.62 4.86
CA LEU A 127 9.10 -4.26 6.17
C LEU A 127 10.07 -3.07 6.09
N GLU A 128 10.85 -2.96 5.02
CA GLU A 128 11.68 -1.79 4.76
C GLU A 128 10.84 -0.53 4.56
N ALA A 129 9.66 -0.64 3.94
CA ALA A 129 8.72 0.46 3.81
C ALA A 129 8.22 0.95 5.18
N TYR A 130 7.83 0.03 6.06
CA TYR A 130 7.47 0.37 7.44
C TYR A 130 8.60 1.05 8.21
N ARG A 131 9.80 0.47 8.15
CA ARG A 131 10.99 1.07 8.77
C ARG A 131 11.31 2.44 8.21
N ALA A 132 11.20 2.62 6.89
CA ALA A 132 11.45 3.89 6.21
C ALA A 132 10.44 4.98 6.54
N ALA A 133 9.17 4.59 6.77
CA ALA A 133 8.10 5.50 7.17
C ALA A 133 8.06 5.77 8.68
N GLY A 134 8.88 5.08 9.49
CA GLY A 134 8.78 5.14 10.95
C GLY A 134 7.46 4.60 11.49
N ALA A 135 6.76 3.78 10.69
CA ALA A 135 5.44 3.26 11.00
C ALA A 135 5.53 1.83 11.55
N SER A 136 4.52 1.44 12.31
CA SER A 136 4.39 0.08 12.83
C SER A 136 3.57 -0.78 11.85
N PRO A 137 4.05 -1.99 11.47
CA PRO A 137 3.25 -2.92 10.67
C PRO A 137 1.99 -3.45 11.37
N GLY A 138 1.83 -3.19 12.67
CA GLY A 138 0.81 -3.81 13.50
C GLY A 138 1.20 -5.23 13.91
N THR A 139 0.62 -5.71 15.02
CA THR A 139 0.89 -7.06 15.53
C THR A 139 0.41 -8.14 14.58
N VAL A 140 -0.75 -7.95 13.95
CA VAL A 140 -1.37 -8.93 13.04
C VAL A 140 -0.46 -9.25 11.86
N LEU A 141 0.07 -8.24 11.16
CA LEU A 141 0.99 -8.46 10.04
C LEU A 141 2.32 -9.05 10.53
N ALA A 142 2.88 -8.52 11.62
CA ALA A 142 4.14 -9.01 12.16
C ALA A 142 4.05 -10.50 12.57
N ASP A 143 2.95 -10.91 13.19
CA ASP A 143 2.73 -12.29 13.60
C ASP A 143 2.47 -13.21 12.39
N ALA A 144 1.71 -12.76 11.40
CA ALA A 144 1.56 -13.50 10.13
C ALA A 144 2.92 -13.74 9.42
N VAL A 145 3.81 -12.74 9.43
CA VAL A 145 5.16 -12.89 8.87
C VAL A 145 6.01 -13.84 9.73
N LYS A 146 5.88 -13.83 11.06
CA LYS A 146 6.59 -14.77 11.94
C LYS A 146 6.11 -16.20 11.75
N GLU A 147 4.81 -16.43 11.66
CA GLU A 147 4.23 -17.75 11.39
C GLU A 147 4.79 -18.32 10.08
N ARG A 148 4.87 -17.48 9.07
CA ARG A 148 5.48 -17.83 7.80
C ARG A 148 6.97 -18.15 7.88
N LEU A 149 7.72 -17.36 8.64
CA LEU A 149 9.15 -17.64 8.93
C LEU A 149 9.35 -18.97 9.69
N GLN A 150 8.32 -19.47 10.37
CA GLN A 150 8.31 -20.75 11.07
C GLN A 150 7.78 -21.90 10.19
N GLY A 151 7.35 -21.62 8.95
CA GLY A 151 6.70 -22.59 8.07
C GLY A 151 5.33 -23.04 8.57
N ARG A 152 4.65 -22.23 9.41
CA ARG A 152 3.31 -22.50 9.94
C ARG A 152 2.21 -21.85 9.10
N ASP A 153 2.39 -21.85 7.78
CA ASP A 153 1.44 -21.24 6.85
C ASP A 153 0.08 -21.99 6.94
N GLY A 154 -0.91 -21.39 7.60
CA GLY A 154 -2.32 -21.81 7.48
C GLY A 154 -3.09 -22.18 8.75
N GLU A 155 -2.51 -22.16 9.96
CA GLU A 155 -3.29 -22.48 11.17
C GLU A 155 -4.02 -21.23 11.73
N ALA A 156 -3.39 -20.05 11.74
CA ALA A 156 -3.99 -18.84 12.32
C ALA A 156 -4.80 -17.99 11.34
N THR A 157 -4.42 -17.94 10.05
CA THR A 157 -5.16 -17.17 9.03
C THR A 157 -6.58 -17.71 8.80
N THR A 158 -6.77 -19.02 8.98
CA THR A 158 -8.08 -19.67 8.89
C THR A 158 -9.03 -19.18 10.00
N ALA A 159 -8.51 -18.86 11.18
CA ALA A 159 -9.30 -18.33 12.29
C ALA A 159 -9.72 -16.87 12.08
N ILE A 160 -8.87 -16.04 11.45
CA ILE A 160 -9.16 -14.62 11.19
C ILE A 160 -10.14 -14.46 10.02
N SER A 161 -9.97 -15.27 8.96
CA SER A 161 -10.84 -15.22 7.77
C SER A 161 -12.28 -15.64 8.07
N ALA A 162 -12.48 -16.54 9.04
CA ALA A 162 -13.82 -16.97 9.48
C ALA A 162 -14.63 -15.88 10.20
N ALA A 163 -13.98 -14.81 10.68
CA ALA A 163 -14.60 -13.80 11.53
C ALA A 163 -14.99 -12.49 10.81
N VAL A 164 -14.68 -12.34 9.51
CA VAL A 164 -15.10 -11.16 8.74
C VAL A 164 -16.40 -11.49 7.99
N PRO A 165 -17.57 -11.05 8.48
CA PRO A 165 -18.82 -11.20 7.73
C PRO A 165 -18.70 -10.41 6.43
N SER A 166 -18.53 -11.12 5.32
CA SER A 166 -18.59 -10.61 3.94
C SER A 166 -20.02 -10.19 3.59
N GLY A 167 -20.51 -9.18 4.31
CA GLY A 167 -21.91 -8.79 4.35
C GLY A 167 -22.06 -7.30 4.62
N ARG A 168 -21.32 -6.45 3.91
CA ARG A 168 -21.72 -5.04 3.78
C ARG A 168 -22.89 -4.96 2.81
N ALA A 169 -24.10 -5.09 3.36
CA ALA A 169 -25.30 -4.63 2.71
C ALA A 169 -25.17 -3.10 2.55
N THR A 170 -24.98 -2.64 1.32
CA THR A 170 -25.18 -1.22 0.98
C THR A 170 -26.66 -0.89 1.18
N ALA A 171 -26.95 0.25 1.81
CA ALA A 171 -28.31 0.64 2.21
C ALA A 171 -29.29 0.77 1.02
N ASP A 172 -28.80 0.83 -0.21
CA ASP A 172 -29.61 0.97 -1.42
C ASP A 172 -29.95 -0.36 -2.11
N GLY A 173 -29.53 -1.52 -1.57
CA GLY A 173 -29.86 -2.83 -2.16
C GLY A 173 -29.32 -3.07 -3.58
N VAL A 174 -28.51 -2.15 -4.11
CA VAL A 174 -27.85 -2.30 -5.40
C VAL A 174 -26.70 -3.29 -5.24
N ARG A 175 -26.92 -4.52 -5.73
CA ARG A 175 -25.86 -5.53 -5.90
C ARG A 175 -24.87 -5.03 -6.95
N LEU A 176 -23.86 -4.28 -6.52
CA LEU A 176 -22.74 -3.90 -7.38
C LEU A 176 -21.88 -5.14 -7.66
N GLY A 177 -22.01 -5.68 -8.87
CA GLY A 177 -21.12 -6.71 -9.42
C GLY A 177 -21.55 -8.13 -9.08
N GLN A 178 -22.25 -8.79 -10.02
CA GLN A 178 -22.11 -10.24 -10.12
C GLN A 178 -20.63 -10.53 -10.40
N PRO A 179 -19.97 -11.40 -9.61
CA PRO A 179 -18.63 -11.84 -9.97
C PRO A 179 -18.70 -12.45 -11.37
N GLY A 180 -17.91 -11.90 -12.30
CA GLY A 180 -17.85 -12.39 -13.67
C GLY A 180 -17.48 -13.88 -13.69
N PRO A 181 -17.82 -14.59 -14.78
CA PRO A 181 -17.58 -16.02 -14.89
C PRO A 181 -16.08 -16.32 -14.77
N GLU A 182 -15.71 -16.79 -13.59
CA GLU A 182 -14.68 -17.79 -13.33
C GLU A 182 -13.35 -17.51 -14.02
N ASP A 183 -12.65 -16.46 -13.55
CA ASP A 183 -11.21 -16.58 -13.44
C ASP A 183 -10.98 -17.79 -12.53
N LYS A 184 -10.56 -18.92 -13.12
CA LYS A 184 -10.23 -20.15 -12.40
C LYS A 184 -9.05 -19.79 -11.53
N GLY A 185 -9.38 -19.28 -10.33
CA GLY A 185 -8.45 -18.76 -9.36
C GLY A 185 -7.32 -19.74 -9.26
N ASP A 186 -6.17 -19.31 -9.76
CA ASP A 186 -4.89 -19.94 -9.51
C ASP A 186 -4.85 -20.10 -8.00
N GLN A 187 -5.17 -21.31 -7.52
CA GLN A 187 -5.13 -21.66 -6.12
C GLN A 187 -3.66 -21.61 -5.78
N GLY A 188 -3.21 -20.40 -5.48
CA GLY A 188 -1.81 -20.03 -5.43
C GLY A 188 -1.13 -21.06 -4.56
N THR A 189 -0.29 -21.86 -5.20
CA THR A 189 0.47 -22.89 -4.51
C THR A 189 1.18 -22.19 -3.37
N ALA A 190 0.88 -22.63 -2.15
CA ALA A 190 1.52 -22.09 -0.95
C ALA A 190 3.02 -22.14 -1.20
N LEU A 191 3.66 -20.97 -1.12
CA LEU A 191 5.10 -20.90 -1.30
C LEU A 191 5.76 -21.69 -0.17
N PRO A 192 6.93 -22.31 -0.43
CA PRO A 192 7.65 -23.02 0.61
C PRO A 192 7.98 -22.07 1.78
N PRO A 193 8.22 -22.63 2.98
CA PRO A 193 8.68 -21.86 4.13
C PRO A 193 9.83 -20.93 3.76
N LEU A 194 9.84 -19.73 4.36
CA LEU A 194 10.85 -18.74 4.05
C LEU A 194 12.18 -19.14 4.68
N GLU A 195 13.15 -19.55 3.86
CA GLU A 195 14.49 -19.96 4.26
C GLU A 195 15.58 -19.03 3.67
N GLY A 196 16.83 -19.24 4.06
CA GLY A 196 17.97 -18.57 3.44
C GLY A 196 18.21 -17.11 3.88
N ALA A 197 18.79 -16.31 2.98
CA ALA A 197 19.26 -14.96 3.27
C ALA A 197 18.09 -13.98 3.48
N GLU A 198 17.00 -14.16 2.73
CA GLU A 198 15.79 -13.36 2.83
C GLU A 198 15.15 -13.54 4.20
N ALA A 199 15.04 -14.78 4.69
CA ALA A 199 14.50 -15.07 6.02
C ALA A 199 15.29 -14.37 7.13
N VAL A 200 16.62 -14.33 7.02
CA VAL A 200 17.49 -13.62 7.97
C VAL A 200 17.21 -12.12 7.93
N ARG A 201 17.07 -11.52 6.74
CA ARG A 201 16.76 -10.09 6.59
C ARG A 201 15.38 -9.73 7.15
N VAL A 202 14.36 -10.56 6.88
CA VAL A 202 13.01 -10.36 7.43
C VAL A 202 13.05 -10.39 8.96
N ARG A 203 13.75 -11.37 9.57
CA ARG A 203 13.93 -11.44 11.03
C ARG A 203 14.65 -10.21 11.58
N GLN A 204 15.70 -9.75 10.92
CA GLN A 204 16.43 -8.54 11.31
C GLN A 204 15.52 -7.31 11.26
N LEU A 205 14.75 -7.13 10.20
CA LEU A 205 13.82 -6.01 10.07
C LEU A 205 12.70 -6.05 11.12
N LEU A 206 12.13 -7.23 11.39
CA LEU A 206 11.17 -7.38 12.48
C LEU A 206 11.78 -7.02 13.84
N ASN A 207 13.05 -7.34 14.08
CA ASN A 207 13.76 -6.95 15.29
C ASN A 207 13.99 -5.44 15.38
N GLU A 208 14.42 -4.80 14.29
CA GLU A 208 14.56 -3.34 14.22
C GLU A 208 13.23 -2.62 14.44
N LEU A 209 12.12 -3.23 14.01
CA LEU A 209 10.76 -2.73 14.24
C LEU A 209 10.19 -3.09 15.63
N GLY A 210 10.94 -3.81 16.48
CA GLY A 210 10.55 -4.12 17.86
C GLY A 210 9.71 -5.39 18.05
N TYR A 211 9.62 -6.27 17.05
CA TYR A 211 8.77 -7.48 17.07
C TYR A 211 9.51 -8.77 17.44
N ASN A 212 10.79 -8.72 17.83
CA ASN A 212 11.60 -9.91 18.14
C ASN A 212 11.31 -10.56 19.51
N ASN A 213 10.28 -10.09 20.23
CA ASN A 213 10.03 -10.51 21.61
C ASN A 213 8.87 -11.52 21.67
N SER A 214 9.13 -12.76 21.26
CA SER A 214 8.27 -13.90 21.58
C SER A 214 9.01 -14.88 22.49
N SER A 215 9.54 -14.38 23.60
CA SER A 215 9.87 -15.18 24.78
C SER A 215 9.90 -14.40 26.10
N SER A 216 9.52 -13.11 26.14
CA SER A 216 9.26 -12.45 27.42
C SER A 216 7.92 -12.95 27.95
N THR A 217 7.97 -14.12 28.57
CA THR A 217 7.16 -14.47 29.74
C THR A 217 7.58 -13.54 30.88
N ASP A 218 7.47 -12.23 30.65
CA ASP A 218 7.70 -11.20 31.64
C ASP A 218 6.52 -10.22 31.51
N PRO A 219 5.44 -10.42 32.28
CA PRO A 219 4.23 -9.60 32.23
C PRO A 219 4.43 -8.16 32.73
N GLY A 220 5.67 -7.63 32.77
CA GLY A 220 6.05 -6.44 33.52
C GLY A 220 6.54 -5.21 32.76
N ARG A 221 6.74 -5.22 31.44
CA ARG A 221 7.40 -4.09 30.72
C ARG A 221 7.03 -4.09 29.23
N VAL A 222 6.71 -2.99 28.54
CA VAL A 222 6.54 -1.55 28.80
C VAL A 222 5.42 -1.14 27.82
N SER A 223 4.38 -0.47 28.31
CA SER A 223 3.36 0.10 27.42
C SER A 223 4.02 1.06 26.42
N PRO A 224 3.67 1.02 25.12
CA PRO A 224 4.13 2.03 24.18
C PRO A 224 3.80 3.43 24.74
N PRO A 225 4.63 4.45 24.45
CA PRO A 225 4.39 5.80 24.96
C PRO A 225 2.95 6.19 24.60
N ARG A 226 2.12 6.41 25.63
CA ARG A 226 0.73 6.85 25.46
C ARG A 226 0.76 8.12 24.63
N GLN A 227 0.36 8.00 23.39
CA GLN A 227 0.05 9.11 22.51
C GLN A 227 -1.06 9.92 23.17
N GLY A 228 -0.70 11.09 23.70
CA GLY A 228 -1.61 12.18 23.99
C GLY A 228 -2.74 11.92 24.98
N GLN A 229 -2.43 11.62 26.25
CA GLN A 229 -3.32 12.09 27.32
C GLN A 229 -3.04 13.57 27.55
N SER A 230 -3.64 14.40 26.69
CA SER A 230 -3.73 15.83 26.91
C SER A 230 -4.68 16.06 28.08
N ASP A 231 -4.14 16.31 29.27
CA ASP A 231 -4.84 16.92 30.41
C ASP A 231 -5.34 18.32 29.99
N ARG A 232 -6.43 18.39 29.21
CA ARG A 232 -7.22 19.61 29.03
C ARG A 232 -8.35 19.62 30.05
N SER A 233 -7.98 19.78 31.31
CA SER A 233 -8.87 20.26 32.37
C SER A 233 -9.08 21.77 32.20
N HIS A 234 -9.77 22.16 31.13
CA HIS A 234 -10.32 23.52 31.05
C HIS A 234 -11.54 23.62 31.95
N ARG A 235 -11.27 24.07 33.17
CA ARG A 235 -12.21 24.68 34.11
C ARG A 235 -12.94 25.82 33.40
N ALA A 236 -14.18 25.58 32.98
CA ALA A 236 -15.10 26.62 32.56
C ALA A 236 -15.83 27.11 33.82
N ASP A 237 -15.30 28.18 34.42
CA ASP A 237 -16.06 28.97 35.39
C ASP A 237 -17.05 29.83 34.58
N TYR A 238 -18.34 29.51 34.67
CA TYR A 238 -19.43 30.39 34.20
C TYR A 238 -19.84 31.28 35.37
N ALA A 239 -19.64 32.59 35.21
CA ALA A 239 -20.18 33.65 36.07
C ALA A 239 -21.43 34.26 35.44
#